data_AF-A0A2V6HAE0-F1
#
_entry.id   AF-A0A2V6HAE0-F1
#
_cell.length_a   1.000
_cell.length_b   1.000
_cell.length_c   1.000
_cell.angle_alpha   90.00
_cell.angle_beta   90.00
_cell.angle_gamma   90.00
#
_symmetry.space_group_name_H-M   'P 1'
#
loop_
_entity.id
_entity.type
_entity.pdbx_description
1 polymer ?
#
loop_
_entity_poly.entity_id
_entity_poly.type
_entity_poly.pdbx_seq_one_letter_code
_entity_poly.pdbx_strand_id
1 'polypeptide(L)' 'PNLNKGAGLDVSPAVRDYLGLKQTEVTDWRFVDVNEVPRGPWATLGENNTFVISSRKKGVKVTERLGRNEVGVITQ' A
#
# COMPACT_ATOMS: atom_id res chain seq x y z
N PRO A 1 -25.81 22.56 8.99
CA PRO A 1 -24.66 22.94 8.13
C PRO A 1 -23.53 21.90 8.27
N ASN A 2 -23.01 21.37 7.16
CA ASN A 2 -21.88 20.42 7.18
C ASN A 2 -20.65 21.09 7.84
N LEU A 3 -20.02 20.37 8.79
CA LEU A 3 -18.93 20.87 9.64
C LEU A 3 -17.71 21.37 8.83
N ASN A 4 -17.46 20.79 7.66
CA ASN A 4 -16.30 21.06 6.81
C ASN A 4 -16.70 21.66 5.44
N LYS A 5 -17.87 22.30 5.33
CA LYS A 5 -18.37 22.93 4.09
C LYS A 5 -18.43 22.00 2.87
N GLY A 6 -18.53 20.68 3.09
CA GLY A 6 -18.51 19.69 2.01
C GLY A 6 -17.11 19.24 1.58
N ALA A 7 -16.07 19.45 2.40
CA ALA A 7 -14.77 18.84 2.17
C ALA A 7 -14.90 17.30 2.11
N GLY A 8 -14.32 16.70 1.06
CA GLY A 8 -14.41 15.26 0.80
C GLY A 8 -13.35 14.39 1.49
N LEU A 9 -12.32 15.01 2.09
CA LEU A 9 -11.18 14.31 2.67
C LEU A 9 -10.58 15.13 3.83
N ASP A 10 -10.54 14.55 5.02
CA ASP A 10 -9.79 15.10 6.15
C ASP A 10 -8.38 14.51 6.17
N VAL A 11 -7.37 15.36 6.35
CA VAL A 11 -5.95 14.97 6.41
C VAL A 11 -5.32 15.39 7.73
N SER A 12 -4.34 14.63 8.20
CA SER A 12 -3.61 14.97 9.43
C SER A 12 -2.76 16.25 9.26
N PRO A 13 -2.40 16.96 10.35
CA PRO A 13 -1.54 18.14 10.29
C PRO A 13 -0.21 17.89 9.56
N ALA A 14 0.41 16.73 9.75
CA ALA A 14 1.66 16.38 9.08
C ALA A 14 1.50 16.29 7.55
N VAL A 15 0.37 15.76 7.07
CA VAL A 15 0.07 15.65 5.64
C VAL A 15 -0.25 17.04 5.05
N ARG A 16 -1.03 17.86 5.77
CA ARG A 16 -1.29 19.26 5.41
C ARG A 16 0.03 20.02 5.23
N ASP A 17 0.92 19.94 6.21
CA ASP A 17 2.18 20.68 6.23
C ASP A 17 3.12 20.20 5.11
N TYR A 18 3.20 18.89 4.87
CA TYR A 18 3.99 18.31 3.78
C TYR A 18 3.50 18.76 2.39
N LEU A 19 2.19 18.87 2.19
CA LEU A 19 1.58 19.30 0.94
C LEU A 19 1.48 20.83 0.81
N GLY A 20 1.80 21.58 1.87
CA GLY A 20 1.67 23.05 1.90
C GLY A 20 0.22 23.54 1.87
N LEU A 21 -0.74 22.72 2.30
CA LEU A 21 -2.16 23.05 2.29
C LEU A 21 -2.51 24.03 3.43
N LYS A 22 -3.46 24.93 3.19
CA LYS A 22 -4.07 25.78 4.23
C LYS A 22 -5.15 25.01 5.00
N GLN A 23 -5.83 25.66 5.96
CA GLN A 23 -6.84 24.98 6.81
C GLN A 23 -7.94 24.27 6.02
N THR A 24 -8.52 24.92 5.02
CA THR A 24 -9.51 24.32 4.12
C THR A 24 -9.18 24.80 2.72
N GLU A 25 -8.69 23.88 1.90
CA GLU A 25 -8.20 24.18 0.55
C GLU A 25 -8.71 23.12 -0.43
N VAL A 26 -8.76 23.49 -1.70
CA VAL A 26 -9.17 22.60 -2.79
C VAL A 26 -7.91 21.97 -3.37
N THR A 27 -7.91 20.64 -3.46
CA THR A 27 -6.84 19.87 -4.12
C THR A 27 -7.47 18.80 -5.00
N ASP A 28 -6.81 18.52 -6.12
CA ASP A 28 -7.18 17.39 -6.97
C ASP A 28 -6.78 16.08 -6.29
N TRP A 29 -7.63 15.06 -6.43
CA TRP A 29 -7.35 13.71 -5.97
C TRP A 29 -8.02 12.70 -6.92
N ARG A 30 -7.49 11.48 -6.93
CA ARG A 30 -8.06 10.36 -7.68
C ARG A 30 -7.81 9.05 -6.96
N PHE A 31 -8.58 8.03 -7.30
CA PHE A 31 -8.19 6.66 -7.00
C PHE A 31 -7.03 6.23 -7.91
N VAL A 32 -6.11 5.45 -7.33
CA VAL A 32 -4.95 4.89 -8.00
C VAL A 32 -4.90 3.39 -7.77
N ASP A 33 -4.37 2.65 -8.73
CA ASP A 33 -4.06 1.24 -8.51
C ASP A 33 -2.87 1.11 -7.55
N VAL A 34 -2.84 0.01 -6.79
CA VAL A 34 -1.75 -0.25 -5.82
C VAL A 34 -0.36 -0.26 -6.48
N ASN A 35 -0.28 -0.63 -7.76
CA ASN A 35 0.97 -0.66 -8.51
C ASN A 35 1.48 0.74 -8.92
N GLU A 36 0.61 1.76 -8.90
CA GLU A 36 0.99 3.16 -9.18
C GLU A 36 1.61 3.83 -7.95
N VAL A 37 1.43 3.26 -6.75
CA VAL A 37 1.94 3.81 -5.50
C VAL A 37 3.39 3.36 -5.28
N PRO A 38 4.37 4.29 -5.21
CA PRO A 38 5.77 3.95 -4.97
C PRO A 38 5.97 3.22 -3.64
N ARG A 39 6.95 2.33 -3.57
CA ARG A 39 7.31 1.67 -2.31
C ARG A 39 7.96 2.66 -1.35
N GLY A 40 7.40 2.76 -0.16
CA GLY A 40 7.94 3.51 0.96
C GLY A 40 7.84 2.74 2.28
N PRO A 41 8.23 3.35 3.40
CA PRO A 41 8.23 2.72 4.72
C PRO A 41 6.86 2.11 5.11
N TRP A 42 5.77 2.75 4.70
CA TRP A 42 4.39 2.28 4.93
C TRP A 42 4.04 0.96 4.23
N ALA A 43 4.84 0.50 3.27
CA ALA A 43 4.58 -0.74 2.53
C ALA A 43 5.04 -2.01 3.27
N THR A 44 5.61 -1.87 4.47
CA THR A 44 6.34 -2.96 5.16
C THR A 44 5.58 -3.59 6.33
N LEU A 45 4.61 -2.87 6.91
CA LEU A 45 3.93 -3.27 8.16
C LEU A 45 2.39 -3.26 7.99
N GLY A 46 1.72 -4.02 8.87
CA GLY A 46 0.26 -4.11 8.94
C GLY A 46 -0.32 -5.36 8.26
N GLU A 47 -1.33 -5.95 8.90
CA GLU A 47 -1.99 -7.17 8.39
C GLU A 47 -2.88 -6.90 7.19
N ASN A 48 -3.61 -5.77 7.22
CA ASN A 48 -4.50 -5.31 6.14
C ASN A 48 -3.79 -4.41 5.13
N ASN A 49 -2.53 -4.71 4.81
CA ASN A 49 -1.72 -3.93 3.87
C ASN A 49 -1.47 -4.73 2.59
N THR A 50 -1.94 -4.22 1.45
CA THR A 50 -1.82 -4.89 0.14
C THR A 50 -0.36 -5.14 -0.25
N PHE A 51 0.58 -4.27 0.13
CA PHE A 51 2.01 -4.47 -0.14
C PHE A 51 2.58 -5.65 0.65
N VAL A 52 2.17 -5.79 1.92
CA VAL A 52 2.62 -6.88 2.79
C VAL A 52 1.98 -8.20 2.37
N ILE A 53 0.67 -8.20 2.09
CA ILE A 53 -0.05 -9.39 1.62
C ILE A 53 0.53 -9.89 0.29
N SER A 54 0.76 -8.99 -0.67
CA SER A 54 1.34 -9.37 -1.96
C SER A 54 2.77 -9.89 -1.83
N SER A 55 3.58 -9.30 -0.94
CA SER A 55 4.94 -9.77 -0.66
C SER A 55 4.94 -11.16 -0.02
N ARG A 56 4.05 -11.42 0.95
CA ARG A 56 3.87 -12.75 1.56
C ARG A 56 3.47 -13.81 0.53
N LYS A 57 2.47 -13.51 -0.31
CA LYS A 57 2.04 -14.41 -1.40
C LYS A 57 3.16 -14.72 -2.39
N LYS A 58 4.00 -13.74 -2.74
CA LYS A 58 5.18 -13.97 -3.59
C LYS A 58 6.18 -14.91 -2.92
N GLY A 59 6.47 -14.71 -1.64
CA GLY A 59 7.35 -15.60 -0.86
C GLY A 59 6.87 -17.05 -0.86
N VAL A 60 5.59 -17.28 -0.54
CA VAL A 60 4.98 -18.62 -0.54
C VAL A 60 5.09 -19.30 -1.91
N LYS A 61 4.79 -18.57 -2.98
CA LYS A 61 4.89 -19.11 -4.35
C LYS A 61 6.33 -19.48 -4.73
N VAL A 62 7.33 -18.75 -4.23
CA VAL A 62 8.75 -19.05 -4.46
C VAL A 62 9.17 -20.28 -3.66
N THR A 63 8.79 -20.39 -2.39
CA THR A 63 9.11 -21.56 -1.55
C THR A 63 8.46 -22.84 -2.07
N GLU A 64 7.20 -22.78 -2.53
CA GLU A 64 6.52 -23.93 -3.15
C GLU A 64 7.23 -24.40 -4.44
N ARG A 65 7.70 -23.46 -5.25
CA ARG A 65 8.45 -23.79 -6.48
C ARG A 65 9.79 -24.43 -6.17
N LEU A 66 10.51 -23.90 -5.18
CA LEU A 66 11.81 -24.44 -4.79
C LEU A 66 11.66 -25.86 -4.25
N GLY A 67 10.71 -26.09 -3.34
CA GLY A 67 10.45 -27.42 -2.79
C GLY A 67 10.04 -28.47 -3.85
N ARG A 68 9.27 -28.07 -4.87
CA ARG A 68 8.96 -28.98 -5.99
C ARG A 68 10.19 -29.35 -6.83
N ASN A 69 11.10 -28.41 -7.04
CA ASN A 69 12.31 -28.67 -7.81
C ASN A 69 13.30 -29.56 -7.04
N GLU A 70 13.42 -29.38 -5.72
CA GLU A 70 14.27 -30.21 -4.85
C GLU A 70 13.75 -31.66 -4.76
N VAL A 71 12.44 -31.86 -4.64
CA VAL A 71 11.83 -33.20 -4.62
C VAL A 71 11.96 -33.92 -5.99
N GLY A 72 11.91 -33.17 -7.09
CA GLY A 72 12.16 -33.71 -8.43
C GLY A 72 13.61 -34.15 -8.68
N VAL A 73 14.59 -33.59 -7.96
CA VAL A 73 16.02 -33.93 -8.10
C VAL A 73 16.40 -35.18 -7.31
N ILE A 74 15.73 -35.48 -6.19
CA ILE A 74 16.00 -36.66 -5.35
C ILE A 74 15.29 -37.96 -5.81
N THR A 75 14.47 -37.91 -6.87
CA THR A 75 13.70 -39.07 -7.37
C THR A 75 14.27 -39.65 -8.68
N GLN A 76 15.54 -39.39 -9.02
CA GLN A 76 16.26 -40.04 -10.12
C GLN A 76 17.41 -40.91 -9.63
#